data_AF-A0A0M9GLR7-F1
#
_entry.id   AF-A0A0M9GLR7-F1
#
_cell.length_a   1.000
_cell.length_b   1.000
_cell.length_c   1.000
_cell.angle_alpha   90.00
_cell.angle_beta   90.00
_cell.angle_gamma   90.00
#
_symmetry.space_group_name_H-M   'P 1'
#
loop_
_entity.id
_entity.type
_entity.pdbx_description
1 polymer ?
#
loop_
_entity_poly.entity_id
_entity_poly.type
_entity_poly.pdbx_seq_one_letter_code
_entity_poly.pdbx_strand_id
1 'polypeptide(L)' 'MADTNTSKNENVMDYAEHDRTYNMFLVGAKWLTIISCAILIGMAFGFFAGAGLIGGTLIAIISCVIAKFMF' A
#
# COMPACT_ATOMS: atom_id res chain seq x y z
N MET A 1 -34.77 -20.46 -28.45
CA MET A 1 -34.35 -19.05 -28.50
C MET A 1 -34.17 -18.63 -27.06
N ALA A 2 -32.94 -18.44 -26.60
CA ALA A 2 -32.67 -17.94 -25.26
C ALA A 2 -33.23 -16.51 -25.17
N ASP A 3 -34.06 -16.25 -24.18
CA ASP A 3 -34.68 -14.97 -23.95
C ASP A 3 -33.61 -13.98 -23.47
N THR A 4 -33.35 -12.97 -24.30
CA THR A 4 -32.33 -11.92 -24.09
C THR A 4 -32.64 -10.99 -22.90
N ASN A 5 -33.55 -11.41 -22.02
CA ASN A 5 -34.07 -10.65 -20.88
C ASN A 5 -33.51 -11.17 -19.55
N THR A 6 -32.95 -12.38 -19.50
CA THR A 6 -32.24 -12.87 -18.30
C THR A 6 -30.89 -12.17 -18.17
N SER A 7 -30.16 -12.00 -19.29
CA SER A 7 -28.83 -11.38 -19.36
C SER A 7 -28.72 -9.95 -18.82
N LYS A 8 -29.83 -9.24 -18.59
CA LYS A 8 -29.84 -7.84 -18.13
C LYS A 8 -29.98 -7.67 -16.61
N ASN A 9 -30.25 -8.74 -15.86
CA ASN A 9 -30.45 -8.66 -14.41
C ASN A 9 -29.41 -9.45 -13.59
N GLU A 10 -28.44 -10.08 -14.26
CA GLU A 10 -27.42 -10.94 -13.62
C GLU A 10 -26.22 -10.15 -13.09
N ASN A 11 -26.18 -8.83 -13.33
CA ASN A 11 -25.04 -7.95 -13.01
C ASN A 11 -25.42 -6.83 -12.03
N VAL A 12 -26.37 -7.04 -11.13
CA VAL A 12 -26.44 -6.23 -9.91
C VAL A 12 -25.63 -6.96 -8.83
N MET A 13 -24.35 -7.20 -9.11
CA MET A 13 -23.41 -7.57 -8.05
C MET A 13 -23.40 -6.43 -7.04
N ASP A 14 -23.49 -6.76 -5.75
CA ASP A 14 -23.33 -5.75 -4.72
C ASP A 14 -21.88 -5.25 -4.70
N TYR A 15 -21.67 -4.09 -5.31
CA TYR A 15 -20.35 -3.47 -5.42
C TYR A 15 -19.94 -2.76 -4.11
N ALA A 16 -20.85 -2.58 -3.16
CA ALA A 16 -20.55 -1.85 -1.93
C ALA A 16 -19.47 -2.56 -1.10
N GLU A 17 -19.58 -3.88 -0.90
CA GLU A 17 -18.55 -4.67 -0.20
C GLU A 17 -17.26 -4.82 -1.03
N HIS A 18 -17.38 -4.88 -2.36
CA HIS A 18 -16.25 -5.03 -3.27
C HIS A 18 -15.37 -3.78 -3.26
N ASP A 19 -15.98 -2.60 -3.33
CA ASP A 19 -15.30 -1.31 -3.28
C ASP A 19 -14.70 -1.05 -1.90
N ARG A 20 -15.39 -1.46 -0.83
CA ARG A 20 -14.87 -1.34 0.55
C ARG A 20 -13.59 -2.15 0.73
N THR A 21 -13.58 -3.41 0.32
CA THR A 21 -12.42 -4.31 0.45
C THR A 21 -11.29 -3.85 -0.45
N TYR A 22 -11.60 -3.43 -1.67
CA TYR A 22 -10.62 -2.90 -2.62
C TYR A 22 -9.94 -1.62 -2.10
N ASN A 23 -10.70 -0.70 -1.50
CA ASN A 23 -10.14 0.49 -0.89
C ASN A 23 -9.22 0.17 0.30
N MET A 24 -9.59 -0.81 1.14
CA MET A 24 -8.71 -1.28 2.22
C MET A 24 -7.42 -1.91 1.66
N PHE A 25 -7.52 -2.69 0.59
CA PHE A 25 -6.37 -3.25 -0.11
C PHE A 25 -5.46 -2.15 -0.69
N LEU A 26 -6.02 -1.15 -1.36
CA LEU A 26 -5.24 -0.02 -1.90
C LEU A 26 -4.49 0.75 -0.82
N VAL A 27 -5.15 1.05 0.30
CA VAL A 27 -4.50 1.70 1.44
C VAL A 27 -3.40 0.80 2.01
N GLY A 28 -3.66 -0.49 2.21
CA GLY A 28 -2.67 -1.45 2.68
C GLY A 28 -1.47 -1.57 1.76
N ALA A 29 -1.69 -1.70 0.45
CA ALA A 29 -0.66 -1.77 -0.57
C ALA A 29 0.18 -0.50 -0.61
N LYS A 30 -0.44 0.69 -0.51
CA LYS A 30 0.27 1.98 -0.43
C LYS A 30 1.25 2.00 0.75
N TRP A 31 0.76 1.66 1.94
CA TRP A 31 1.59 1.62 3.15
C TRP A 31 2.68 0.54 3.07
N LEU A 32 2.38 -0.63 2.51
CA LEU A 32 3.35 -1.71 2.32
C LEU A 32 4.51 -1.28 1.43
N THR A 33 4.22 -0.67 0.27
CA THR A 33 5.26 -0.20 -0.65
C THR A 33 6.12 0.89 -0.01
N ILE A 34 5.51 1.83 0.71
CA ILE A 34 6.24 2.88 1.44
C ILE A 34 7.20 2.26 2.47
N ILE A 35 6.73 1.30 3.26
CA ILE A 35 7.55 0.63 4.28
C ILE A 35 8.71 -0.14 3.63
N SER A 36 8.44 -0.85 2.52
CA SER A 36 9.48 -1.58 1.79
C SER A 36 10.59 -0.65 1.30
N CYS A 37 10.25 0.49 0.68
CA CYS A 37 11.22 1.51 0.29
C CYS A 37 11.96 2.12 1.49
N ALA A 38 11.25 2.43 2.58
CA ALA A 38 11.85 3.04 3.77
C ALA A 38 12.90 2.12 4.42
N ILE A 39 12.67 0.81 4.44
CA ILE A 39 13.64 -0.18 4.94
C ILE A 39 14.88 -0.22 4.04
N LEU A 40 14.71 -0.25 2.72
CA LEU A 40 15.84 -0.26 1.78
C LEU A 40 16.71 0.99 1.91
N ILE A 41 16.08 2.16 2.06
CA ILE A 41 16.78 3.43 2.30
C ILE A 41 17.49 3.39 3.66
N GLY A 42 16.82 2.93 4.71
CA GLY A 42 17.39 2.79 6.05
C GLY A 42 18.62 1.87 6.05
N MET A 43 18.57 0.74 5.36
CA MET A 43 19.71 -0.18 5.24
C MET A 43 20.87 0.43 4.45
N ALA A 44 20.58 1.17 3.38
CA ALA A 44 21.60 1.88 2.61
C ALA A 44 22.33 2.89 3.51
N PHE A 45 21.62 3.83 4.12
CA PHE A 45 22.27 4.84 4.96
C PHE A 45 22.85 4.29 6.26
N GLY A 46 22.23 3.27 6.88
CA GLY A 46 22.76 2.62 8.08
C GLY A 46 24.13 1.99 7.85
N PHE A 47 24.40 1.49 6.64
CA PHE A 47 25.69 0.91 6.26
C PHE A 47 26.67 1.97 5.73
N PHE A 48 26.22 2.85 4.83
CA PHE A 48 27.09 3.84 4.18
C PHE A 48 27.49 5.02 5.08
N ALA A 49 26.66 5.41 6.05
CA ALA A 49 26.96 6.52 6.97
C ALA A 49 27.63 6.06 8.28
N GLY A 50 27.96 4.77 8.43
CA GLY A 50 28.63 4.22 9.62
C GLY A 50 27.79 4.19 10.90
N ALA A 51 26.53 4.61 10.85
CA ALA A 51 25.63 4.70 12.01
C ALA A 51 24.99 3.35 12.41
N GLY A 52 25.24 2.28 11.64
CA GLY A 52 24.81 0.92 11.95
C GLY A 52 23.29 0.77 12.01
N LEU A 53 22.83 -0.24 12.78
CA LEU A 53 21.41 -0.58 12.90
C LEU A 53 20.56 0.56 13.48
N ILE A 54 21.13 1.34 14.42
CA ILE A 54 20.44 2.46 15.06
C ILE A 54 20.25 3.61 14.07
N GLY A 55 21.28 3.97 13.30
CA GLY A 55 21.14 5.02 12.29
C GLY A 55 20.16 4.65 11.17
N GLY A 56 20.28 3.42 10.66
CA GLY A 56 19.40 2.92 9.60
C GLY A 56 17.93 2.85 10.01
N THR A 57 17.63 2.41 11.24
CA THR A 57 16.26 2.39 11.77
C THR A 57 15.69 3.80 11.95
N LEU A 58 16.50 4.75 12.40
CA LEU A 58 16.08 6.14 12.58
C LEU A 58 15.72 6.80 11.24
N ILE A 59 16.51 6.54 10.19
CA ILE A 59 16.26 7.03 8.83
C ILE A 59 15.05 6.34 8.18
N ALA A 60 14.83 5.04 8.44
CA ALA A 60 13.63 4.34 7.99
C ALA A 60 12.35 4.92 8.61
N ILE A 61 12.37 5.25 9.91
CA ILE A 61 11.25 5.89 10.61
C ILE A 61 10.98 7.28 10.02
N ILE A 62 12.02 8.10 9.83
CA ILE A 62 11.89 9.43 9.22
C ILE A 62 11.30 9.34 7.81
N SER A 63 11.75 8.39 7.00
CA SER A 63 11.23 8.19 5.64
C SER A 63 9.74 7.82 5.65
N CYS A 64 9.29 6.99 6.60
CA CYS A 64 7.86 6.72 6.79
C CYS A 64 7.05 7.95 7.19
N VAL A 65 7.59 8.85 8.02
CA VAL A 65 6.93 10.10 8.43
C VAL A 65 6.80 11.06 7.24
N ILE A 66 7.85 11.20 6.43
CA ILE A 66 7.83 12.02 5.21
C ILE A 66 6.79 11.49 4.22
N ALA A 67 6.75 10.17 4.00
CA ALA A 67 5.78 9.55 3.12
C ALA A 67 4.33 9.74 3.61
N LYS A 68 4.07 9.68 4.92
CA LYS A 68 2.76 10.01 5.50
C LYS A 68 2.34 11.47 5.25
N PHE A 69 3.29 12.40 5.15
CA PHE A 69 2.98 13.80 4.90
C PHE A 69 2.75 14.11 3.42
N MET A 70 3.39 13.35 2.52
CA MET A 70 3.26 13.51 1.06
C MET A 70 1.99 12.86 0.47
N PHE A 71 1.38 11.89 1.15
CA PHE A 71 0.31 11.02 0.63
C PHE A 71 -0.90 10.90 1.56
#